data_AF-A0A356NIX9-F1
#
_entry.id   AF-A0A356NIX9-F1
#
_cell.length_a   1.000
_cell.length_b   1.000
_cell.length_c   1.000
_cell.angle_alpha   90.00
_cell.angle_beta   90.00
_cell.angle_gamma   90.00
#
_symmetry.space_group_name_H-M   'P 1'
#
loop_
_entity.id
_entity.type
_entity.pdbx_description
1 polymer ?
#
loop_
_entity_poly.entity_id
_entity_poly.type
_entity_poly.pdbx_seq_one_letter_code
_entity_poly.pdbx_strand_id
1 'polypeptide(L)'
;VAIMSQGTSGDLMWMDYGVPRENINDDGYAEEMANLTAALVKGIEWHETAPLRIAQNSLSLAYRIPGPGRLAWAEQEVEKMGNRLPRSQPEIYAKESIYLHERQQTELILQALRIGDLGITAIPNEVFAITGLKLKRQSPLTNMFNISLANGAEGYIPPPEQHALGGYTTWAARTAGLEINA
;
A
#
# COMPACT_ATOMS: atom_id res chain seq x y z
N VAL A 1 11.86 -18.94 6.99
CA VAL A 1 10.97 -18.05 6.20
C VAL A 1 10.24 -17.14 7.17
N ALA A 2 9.77 -15.99 6.68
CA ALA A 2 8.70 -15.17 7.25
C ALA A 2 9.26 -14.04 8.12
N ILE A 3 9.25 -12.78 7.69
CA ILE A 3 8.17 -12.09 7.00
C ILE A 3 8.85 -11.09 6.04
N MET A 4 8.87 -11.39 4.74
CA MET A 4 8.85 -10.31 3.76
C MET A 4 7.40 -9.84 3.71
N SER A 5 6.97 -9.10 4.74
CA SER A 5 5.73 -8.36 4.63
C SER A 5 5.93 -7.35 3.52
N GLN A 6 4.96 -7.20 2.64
CA GLN A 6 4.90 -6.01 1.80
C GLN A 6 4.99 -4.80 2.73
N GLY A 7 6.12 -4.09 2.67
CA GLY A 7 6.32 -2.88 3.44
C GLY A 7 5.56 -1.73 2.81
N THR A 8 5.97 -0.51 3.13
CA THR A 8 5.49 0.66 2.40
C THR A 8 6.31 0.84 1.13
N SER A 9 5.67 0.79 -0.03
CA SER A 9 6.27 0.90 -1.36
C SER A 9 5.24 1.49 -2.32
N GLY A 10 5.54 2.60 -2.96
CA GLY A 10 4.64 3.25 -3.93
C GLY A 10 5.27 4.44 -4.67
N ASP A 11 6.25 5.05 -4.02
CA ASP A 11 7.04 6.21 -4.46
C ASP A 11 8.55 5.95 -4.30
N LEU A 12 8.95 4.67 -4.32
CA LEU A 12 10.36 4.29 -4.25
C LEU A 12 10.92 4.09 -5.65
N MET A 13 12.06 4.72 -5.89
CA MET A 13 12.90 4.43 -7.05
C MET A 13 14.33 4.25 -6.57
N TRP A 14 14.94 3.11 -6.88
CA TRP A 14 16.32 2.82 -6.48
C TRP A 14 17.34 3.46 -7.42
N MET A 15 16.96 3.73 -8.68
CA MET A 15 17.83 4.39 -9.65
C MET A 15 17.83 5.91 -9.45
N ASP A 16 19.02 6.49 -9.35
CA ASP A 16 19.22 7.92 -9.54
C ASP A 16 19.47 8.20 -11.02
N TYR A 17 18.49 8.85 -11.68
CA TYR A 17 18.59 9.21 -13.10
C TYR A 17 19.51 10.42 -13.36
N GLY A 18 20.02 11.08 -12.31
CA GLY A 18 20.98 12.18 -12.41
C GLY A 18 22.42 11.72 -12.63
N VAL A 19 22.71 10.41 -12.51
CA VAL A 19 24.05 9.83 -12.64
C VAL A 19 24.10 8.77 -13.75
N PRO A 20 25.29 8.43 -14.28
CA PRO A 20 25.44 7.33 -15.21
C PRO A 20 24.86 6.04 -14.65
N ARG A 21 24.12 5.31 -15.50
CA ARG A 21 23.49 4.05 -15.10
C ARG A 21 24.55 3.05 -14.63
N GLU A 22 24.41 2.62 -13.39
CA GLU A 22 25.13 1.45 -12.88
C GLU A 22 24.40 0.17 -13.28
N ASN A 23 25.17 -0.87 -13.59
CA ASN A 23 24.64 -2.19 -13.91
C ASN A 23 24.63 -3.01 -12.62
N ILE A 24 23.59 -2.83 -11.80
CA ILE A 24 23.39 -3.62 -10.60
C ILE A 24 23.01 -5.05 -11.02
N ASN A 25 23.82 -6.03 -10.60
CA ASN A 25 23.56 -7.45 -10.81
C ASN A 25 22.67 -7.98 -9.68
N ASP A 26 21.53 -8.59 -10.04
CA ASP A 26 20.58 -9.18 -9.08
C ASP A 26 21.26 -10.22 -8.17
N ASP A 27 22.13 -11.08 -8.72
CA ASP A 27 22.85 -12.09 -7.94
C ASP A 27 23.82 -11.45 -6.94
N GLY A 28 24.54 -10.41 -7.39
CA GLY A 28 25.47 -9.68 -6.53
C GLY A 28 24.77 -8.95 -5.39
N TYR A 29 23.64 -8.30 -5.69
CA TYR A 29 22.80 -7.66 -4.68
C TYR A 29 22.26 -8.68 -3.66
N ALA A 30 21.75 -9.81 -4.14
CA ALA A 30 21.24 -10.87 -3.28
C ALA A 30 22.33 -11.48 -2.39
N GLU A 31 23.52 -11.74 -2.95
CA GLU A 31 24.67 -12.26 -2.22
C GLU A 31 25.15 -11.28 -1.15
N GLU A 32 25.26 -9.98 -1.47
CA GLU A 32 25.64 -8.95 -0.51
C GLU A 32 24.64 -8.86 0.65
N MET A 33 23.34 -8.80 0.34
CA MET A 33 22.28 -8.78 1.36
C MET A 33 22.28 -10.03 2.24
N ALA A 34 22.51 -11.20 1.66
CA ALA A 34 22.62 -12.46 2.41
C ALA A 34 23.85 -12.45 3.33
N ASN A 35 25.01 -12.01 2.85
CA ASN A 35 26.24 -11.93 3.62
C ASN A 35 26.13 -10.94 4.79
N LEU A 36 25.57 -9.75 4.55
CA LEU A 36 25.30 -8.76 5.60
C LEU A 36 24.37 -9.33 6.68
N THR A 37 23.27 -9.98 6.26
CA THR A 37 22.32 -10.60 7.18
C THR A 37 23.00 -11.71 7.99
N ALA A 38 23.75 -12.60 7.35
CA ALA A 38 24.45 -13.69 8.00
C ALA A 38 25.51 -13.20 9.00
N ALA A 39 26.19 -12.09 8.70
CA ALA A 39 27.13 -11.46 9.62
C ALA A 39 26.42 -10.89 10.86
N LEU A 40 25.29 -10.19 10.68
CA LEU A 40 24.52 -9.60 11.79
C LEU A 40 23.90 -10.66 12.69
N VAL A 41 23.42 -11.78 12.14
CA VAL A 41 22.77 -12.87 12.90
C VAL A 41 23.66 -13.41 14.02
N LYS A 42 24.99 -13.40 13.84
CA LYS A 42 25.95 -13.87 14.85
C LYS A 42 25.99 -13.01 16.12
N GLY A 43 25.60 -11.75 16.02
CA GLY A 43 25.60 -10.78 17.12
C GLY A 43 24.21 -10.46 17.69
N ILE A 44 23.17 -11.17 17.26
CA ILE A 44 21.81 -10.94 17.75
C ILE A 44 21.72 -11.36 19.22
N GLU A 45 21.24 -10.43 20.05
CA GLU A 45 20.82 -10.74 21.42
C GLU A 45 19.46 -11.45 21.39
N TRP A 46 19.38 -12.60 22.04
CA TRP A 46 18.17 -13.40 22.12
C TRP A 46 17.45 -13.15 23.43
N HIS A 47 16.16 -12.85 23.34
CA HIS A 47 15.28 -12.72 24.50
C HIS A 47 14.23 -13.83 24.47
N GLU A 48 14.18 -14.63 25.53
CA GLU A 48 13.18 -15.72 25.66
C GLU A 48 11.77 -15.19 25.96
N THR A 49 11.68 -13.98 26.52
CA THR A 49 10.41 -13.33 26.85
C THR A 49 10.46 -11.86 26.45
N ALA A 50 9.31 -11.32 26.06
CA ALA A 50 9.15 -9.90 25.74
C ALA A 50 7.72 -9.46 26.08
N PRO A 51 7.53 -8.23 26.59
CA PRO A 51 6.19 -7.65 26.72
C PRO A 51 5.48 -7.61 25.37
N LEU A 52 4.26 -8.16 25.33
CA LEU A 52 3.37 -8.08 24.18
C LEU A 52 2.25 -7.08 24.45
N ARG A 53 2.03 -6.15 23.53
CA ARG A 53 0.85 -5.27 23.51
C ARG A 53 0.29 -5.19 22.11
N ILE A 54 -1.02 -5.07 22.02
CA ILE A 54 -1.74 -4.91 20.77
C ILE A 54 -2.79 -3.81 20.95
N ALA A 55 -2.92 -2.97 19.93
CA ALA A 55 -4.01 -2.02 19.80
C ALA A 55 -4.60 -2.20 18.40
N GLN A 56 -5.93 -2.15 18.31
CA GLN A 56 -6.66 -2.23 17.06
C GLN A 56 -7.75 -1.16 17.07
N ASN A 57 -7.97 -0.54 15.91
CA ASN A 57 -9.07 0.37 15.69
C ASN A 57 -9.69 0.10 14.32
N SER A 58 -11.00 0.29 14.20
CA SER A 58 -11.66 0.33 12.90
C SER A 58 -11.83 1.77 12.42
N LEU A 59 -11.73 1.96 11.11
CA LEU A 59 -11.86 3.26 10.46
C LEU A 59 -12.79 3.10 9.25
N SER A 60 -13.96 3.72 9.30
CA SER A 60 -14.87 3.76 8.15
C SER A 60 -14.46 4.89 7.21
N LEU A 61 -14.23 4.55 5.94
CA LEU A 61 -13.83 5.49 4.89
C LEU A 61 -14.75 5.39 3.69
N ALA A 62 -15.00 6.53 3.05
CA ALA A 62 -15.74 6.57 1.79
C ALA A 62 -14.83 6.20 0.61
N TYR A 63 -15.42 5.55 -0.39
CA TYR A 63 -14.80 5.46 -1.71
C TYR A 63 -15.02 6.77 -2.49
N ARG A 64 -14.21 6.97 -3.54
CA ARG A 64 -14.39 8.03 -4.54
C ARG A 64 -15.56 7.68 -5.46
N ILE A 65 -16.77 7.91 -4.95
CA ILE A 65 -18.03 7.67 -5.66
C ILE A 65 -18.07 8.56 -6.91
N PRO A 66 -18.36 8.01 -8.10
CA PRO A 66 -18.48 8.83 -9.30
C PRO A 66 -19.66 9.81 -9.19
N GLY A 67 -19.44 11.05 -9.63
CA GLY A 67 -20.54 12.01 -9.80
C GLY A 67 -21.51 11.59 -10.92
N PRO A 68 -22.71 12.19 -11.00
CA PRO A 68 -23.79 11.74 -11.90
C PRO A 68 -23.38 11.59 -13.36
N GLY A 69 -22.60 12.53 -13.91
CA GLY A 69 -22.14 12.45 -15.30
C GLY A 69 -21.13 11.33 -15.54
N ARG A 70 -20.25 11.04 -14.57
CA ARG A 70 -19.29 9.94 -14.65
C ARG A 70 -20.01 8.59 -14.55
N LEU A 71 -21.02 8.50 -13.69
CA LEU A 71 -21.84 7.31 -13.53
C LEU A 71 -22.64 7.00 -14.81
N ALA A 72 -23.34 7.99 -15.36
CA ALA A 72 -24.10 7.80 -16.60
C ALA A 72 -23.22 7.38 -17.79
N TRP A 73 -22.02 7.96 -17.91
CA TRP A 73 -21.04 7.52 -18.90
C TRP A 73 -20.61 6.05 -18.67
N ALA A 74 -20.32 5.70 -17.42
CA ALA A 74 -19.90 4.34 -17.08
C ALA A 74 -20.98 3.30 -17.40
N GLU A 75 -22.25 3.60 -17.10
CA GLU A 75 -23.40 2.74 -17.42
C GLU A 75 -23.51 2.50 -18.93
N GLN A 76 -23.41 3.55 -19.75
CA GLN A 76 -23.45 3.44 -21.21
C GLN A 76 -22.30 2.60 -21.77
N GLU A 77 -21.08 2.79 -21.26
CA GLU A 77 -19.92 1.99 -21.70
C GLU A 77 -20.07 0.52 -21.29
N VAL A 78 -20.58 0.25 -20.10
CA VAL A 78 -20.85 -1.12 -19.63
C VAL A 78 -21.96 -1.79 -20.45
N GLU A 79 -23.00 -1.06 -20.82
CA GLU A 79 -24.07 -1.58 -21.69
C GLU A 79 -23.52 -1.98 -23.07
N LYS A 80 -22.70 -1.13 -23.70
CA LYS A 80 -22.02 -1.44 -24.97
C LYS A 80 -21.09 -2.65 -24.88
N MET A 81 -20.54 -2.92 -23.68
CA MET A 81 -19.74 -4.12 -23.46
C MET A 81 -20.58 -5.40 -23.42
N GLY A 82 -21.79 -5.32 -22.86
CA GLY A 82 -22.57 -6.52 -22.55
C GLY A 82 -21.77 -7.49 -21.68
N ASN A 83 -21.73 -8.77 -22.07
CA ASN A 83 -21.04 -9.82 -21.30
C ASN A 83 -19.54 -9.95 -21.59
N ARG A 84 -18.98 -9.11 -22.47
CA ARG A 84 -17.56 -9.21 -22.82
C ARG A 84 -16.67 -8.60 -21.73
N LEU A 85 -15.43 -9.08 -21.65
CA LEU A 85 -14.40 -8.44 -20.81
C LEU A 85 -13.98 -7.08 -21.40
N PRO A 86 -13.60 -6.10 -20.55
CA PRO A 86 -13.06 -4.83 -21.01
C PRO A 86 -11.75 -5.05 -21.77
N ARG A 87 -11.55 -4.29 -22.84
CA ARG A 87 -10.39 -4.38 -23.75
C ARG A 87 -9.61 -3.08 -23.83
N SER A 88 -10.10 -2.03 -23.19
CA SER A 88 -9.49 -0.71 -23.19
C SER A 88 -9.50 -0.12 -21.79
N GLN A 89 -8.62 0.85 -21.55
CA GLN A 89 -8.59 1.57 -20.27
C GLN A 89 -9.92 2.27 -19.96
N PRO A 90 -10.58 2.99 -20.89
CA PRO A 90 -11.91 3.55 -20.63
C PRO A 90 -12.94 2.51 -20.17
N GLU A 91 -12.97 1.34 -20.82
CA GLU A 91 -13.87 0.25 -20.45
C GLU A 91 -13.58 -0.31 -19.05
N ILE A 92 -12.31 -0.45 -18.68
CA ILE A 92 -11.91 -0.82 -17.31
C ILE A 92 -12.47 0.21 -16.32
N TYR A 93 -12.20 1.49 -16.54
CA TYR A 93 -12.59 2.54 -15.59
C TYR A 93 -14.09 2.85 -15.59
N ALA A 94 -14.84 2.45 -16.62
CA ALA A 94 -16.30 2.41 -16.59
C ALA A 94 -16.78 1.38 -15.55
N LYS A 95 -16.31 0.12 -15.64
CA LYS A 95 -16.66 -0.91 -14.64
C LYS A 95 -16.25 -0.51 -13.22
N GLU A 96 -15.05 0.03 -13.07
CA GLU A 96 -14.58 0.49 -11.77
C GLU A 96 -15.44 1.61 -11.18
N SER A 97 -15.95 2.53 -12.01
CA SER A 97 -16.90 3.56 -11.55
C SER A 97 -18.20 2.94 -11.00
N ILE A 98 -18.74 1.92 -11.68
CA ILE A 98 -19.93 1.20 -11.20
C ILE A 98 -19.65 0.52 -9.86
N TYR A 99 -18.53 -0.19 -9.73
CA TYR A 99 -18.20 -0.88 -8.48
C TYR A 99 -18.02 0.08 -7.29
N LEU A 100 -17.39 1.23 -7.50
CA LEU A 100 -17.24 2.24 -6.44
C LEU A 100 -18.60 2.85 -6.07
N HIS A 101 -19.48 3.06 -7.04
CA HIS A 101 -20.85 3.50 -6.79
C HIS A 101 -21.67 2.45 -6.02
N GLU A 102 -21.53 1.16 -6.31
CA GLU A 102 -22.27 0.13 -5.58
C GLU A 102 -21.76 -0.04 -4.13
N ARG A 103 -20.44 0.07 -3.92
CA ARG A 103 -19.84 -0.17 -2.60
C ARG A 103 -19.97 1.01 -1.64
N GLN A 104 -19.89 2.25 -2.14
CA GLN A 104 -19.99 3.51 -1.38
C GLN A 104 -18.88 3.76 -0.34
N GLN A 105 -18.67 2.83 0.59
CA GLN A 105 -17.73 2.94 1.70
C GLN A 105 -17.15 1.57 2.10
N THR A 106 -16.14 1.57 2.96
CA THR A 106 -15.51 0.38 3.51
C THR A 106 -15.06 0.63 4.95
N GLU A 107 -14.77 -0.43 5.69
CA GLU A 107 -14.18 -0.37 7.04
C GLU A 107 -12.78 -0.96 7.01
N LEU A 108 -11.80 -0.16 7.42
CA LEU A 108 -10.40 -0.57 7.52
C LEU A 108 -10.09 -0.99 8.96
N ILE A 109 -9.35 -2.08 9.11
CA ILE A 109 -8.80 -2.50 10.40
C ILE A 109 -7.34 -2.06 10.50
N LEU A 110 -7.10 -1.02 11.31
CA LEU A 110 -5.76 -0.58 11.65
C LEU A 110 -5.30 -1.30 12.91
N GLN A 111 -4.06 -1.76 12.92
CA GLN A 111 -3.52 -2.50 14.06
C GLN A 111 -2.06 -2.09 14.34
N ALA A 112 -1.71 -2.04 15.61
CA ALA A 112 -0.34 -1.85 16.06
C ALA A 112 0.01 -2.90 17.12
N LEU A 113 1.19 -3.48 17.00
CA LEU A 113 1.74 -4.45 17.93
C LEU A 113 3.05 -3.89 18.49
N ARG A 114 3.30 -4.18 19.77
CA ARG A 114 4.60 -3.98 20.41
C ARG A 114 5.07 -5.31 20.96
N ILE A 115 6.29 -5.70 20.59
CA ILE A 115 6.98 -6.90 21.09
C ILE A 115 8.32 -6.43 21.68
N GLY A 116 8.41 -6.32 23.00
CA GLY A 116 9.58 -5.70 23.64
C GLY A 116 9.70 -4.25 23.18
N ASP A 117 10.80 -3.92 22.51
CA ASP A 117 11.04 -2.57 21.96
C ASP A 117 10.81 -2.47 20.45
N LEU A 118 10.28 -3.54 19.83
CA LEU A 118 9.87 -3.57 18.43
C LEU A 118 8.42 -3.10 18.29
N GLY A 119 8.20 -2.09 17.46
CA GLY A 119 6.88 -1.67 16.99
C GLY A 119 6.55 -2.26 15.61
N ILE A 120 5.31 -2.71 15.45
CA ILE A 120 4.77 -3.16 14.16
C ILE A 120 3.46 -2.43 13.93
N THR A 121 3.30 -1.76 12.81
CA THR A 121 2.00 -1.22 12.37
C THR A 121 1.49 -2.05 11.20
N ALA A 122 0.18 -2.19 11.10
CA ALA A 122 -0.50 -2.98 10.09
C ALA A 122 -1.63 -2.13 9.49
N ILE A 123 -1.60 -1.99 8.16
CA ILE A 123 -2.52 -1.16 7.38
C ILE A 123 -3.10 -2.03 6.25
N PRO A 124 -4.41 -2.03 6.02
CA PRO A 124 -5.07 -2.89 5.03
C PRO A 124 -4.99 -2.32 3.61
N ASN A 125 -3.90 -1.63 3.26
CA ASN A 125 -3.73 -0.93 2.00
C ASN A 125 -2.34 -1.18 1.41
N GLU A 126 -2.15 -0.81 0.14
CA GLU A 126 -0.84 -0.64 -0.48
C GLU A 126 -0.33 0.78 -0.17
N VAL A 127 0.57 0.88 0.81
CA VAL A 127 0.96 2.17 1.42
C VAL A 127 2.23 2.71 0.79
N PHE A 128 2.26 4.01 0.47
CA PHE A 128 3.44 4.70 -0.05
C PHE A 128 4.55 4.83 1.01
N ALA A 129 5.81 4.84 0.58
CA ALA A 129 6.97 4.85 1.46
C ALA A 129 7.05 6.11 2.31
N ILE A 130 6.70 7.29 1.76
CA ILE A 130 6.66 8.52 2.55
C ILE A 130 5.69 8.44 3.74
N THR A 131 4.55 7.76 3.59
CA THR A 131 3.60 7.52 4.69
C THR A 131 4.22 6.60 5.74
N GLY A 132 4.89 5.53 5.32
CA GLY A 132 5.63 4.65 6.22
C GLY A 132 6.74 5.37 7.00
N LEU A 133 7.46 6.29 6.36
CA LEU A 133 8.48 7.14 6.99
C LEU A 133 7.87 8.14 7.98
N LYS A 134 6.71 8.73 7.66
CA LYS A 134 5.95 9.60 8.57
C LYS A 134 5.52 8.86 9.83
N LEU A 135 5.06 7.61 9.71
CA LEU A 135 4.72 6.77 10.87
C LEU A 135 5.96 6.45 11.71
N LYS A 136 7.08 6.09 11.07
CA LYS A 136 8.36 5.88 11.75
C LYS A 136 8.80 7.08 12.58
N ARG A 137 8.69 8.27 12.00
CA ARG A 137 9.06 9.54 12.67
C ARG A 137 8.16 9.89 13.87
N GLN A 138 6.91 9.45 13.85
CA GLN A 138 5.93 9.75 14.91
C GLN A 138 5.94 8.73 16.06
N SER A 139 6.56 7.58 15.85
CA SER A 139 6.59 6.53 16.85
C SER A 139 7.54 6.85 18.01
N PRO A 140 7.14 6.50 19.24
CA PRO A 140 8.06 6.55 20.39
C PRO A 140 9.08 5.40 20.40
N LEU A 141 8.92 4.39 19.52
CA LEU A 141 9.81 3.24 19.40
C LEU A 141 10.81 3.45 18.26
N THR A 142 12.11 3.31 18.56
CA THR A 142 13.20 3.43 17.58
C THR A 142 13.11 2.33 16.51
N ASN A 143 12.87 1.09 16.94
CA ASN A 143 12.81 -0.06 16.06
C ASN A 143 11.36 -0.32 15.68
N MET A 144 11.00 -0.01 14.43
CA MET A 144 9.68 -0.35 13.93
C MET A 144 9.64 -0.54 12.42
N PHE A 145 8.65 -1.30 11.98
CA PHE A 145 8.30 -1.41 10.57
C PHE A 145 6.78 -1.44 10.39
N ASN A 146 6.37 -1.17 9.14
CA ASN A 146 4.97 -1.19 8.75
C ASN A 146 4.72 -2.42 7.86
N ILE A 147 3.54 -3.01 8.00
CA ILE A 147 3.03 -4.10 7.20
C ILE A 147 1.83 -3.55 6.40
N SER A 148 1.97 -3.50 5.09
CA SER A 148 0.88 -3.25 4.14
C SER A 148 0.06 -4.52 3.91
N LEU A 149 -1.16 -4.37 3.39
CA LEU A 149 -2.09 -5.49 3.10
C LEU A 149 -2.33 -6.42 4.31
N ALA A 150 -2.29 -5.87 5.52
CA ALA A 150 -2.61 -6.59 6.74
C ALA A 150 -4.06 -6.32 7.15
N ASN A 151 -4.79 -7.38 7.51
CA ASN A 151 -6.21 -7.33 7.87
C ASN A 151 -7.16 -6.83 6.76
N GLY A 152 -6.67 -6.65 5.53
CA GLY A 152 -7.48 -6.23 4.38
C GLY A 152 -6.63 -5.87 3.15
N ALA A 153 -7.30 -5.46 2.08
CA ALA A 153 -6.70 -5.13 0.78
C ALA A 153 -7.51 -4.03 0.06
N GLU A 154 -7.64 -2.86 0.71
CA GLU A 154 -8.43 -1.70 0.26
C GLU A 154 -7.70 -0.82 -0.78
N GLY A 155 -6.71 -1.38 -1.47
CA GLY A 155 -5.97 -0.72 -2.54
C GLY A 155 -4.95 0.34 -2.07
N TYR A 156 -4.47 1.15 -3.02
CA TYR A 156 -3.50 2.22 -2.79
C TYR A 156 -4.10 3.39 -2.01
N ILE A 157 -3.28 3.95 -1.11
CA ILE A 157 -3.52 5.23 -0.41
C ILE A 157 -2.39 6.22 -0.73
N PRO A 158 -2.31 6.73 -1.97
CA PRO A 158 -1.30 7.71 -2.33
C PRO A 158 -1.52 9.00 -1.52
N PRO A 159 -0.45 9.70 -1.08
CA PRO A 159 -0.58 11.04 -0.51
C PRO A 159 -1.38 11.97 -1.43
N PRO A 160 -2.15 12.94 -0.89
CA PRO A 160 -2.98 13.84 -1.69
C PRO A 160 -2.25 14.49 -2.88
N GLU A 161 -1.00 14.89 -2.67
CA GLU A 161 -0.14 15.50 -3.69
C GLU A 161 0.19 14.57 -4.87
N GLN A 162 0.19 13.25 -4.66
CA GLN A 162 0.49 12.26 -5.71
C GLN A 162 -0.68 12.12 -6.70
N HIS A 163 -1.92 12.42 -6.30
CA HIS A 163 -3.07 12.33 -7.21
C HIS A 163 -2.96 13.22 -8.44
N ALA A 164 -2.27 14.37 -8.33
CA ALA A 164 -2.05 15.27 -9.46
C ALA A 164 -1.13 14.69 -10.53
N LEU A 165 -0.28 13.71 -10.18
CA LEU A 165 0.65 13.06 -11.11
C LEU A 165 -0.02 11.98 -11.97
N GLY A 166 -1.22 11.51 -11.56
CA GLY A 166 -1.95 10.48 -12.28
C GLY A 166 -1.34 9.08 -12.14
N GLY A 167 -1.82 8.14 -12.95
CA GLY A 167 -1.40 6.73 -12.92
C GLY A 167 -2.40 5.82 -12.20
N TYR A 168 -2.22 4.52 -12.37
CA TYR A 168 -3.17 3.50 -11.89
C TYR A 168 -3.32 3.48 -10.36
N THR A 169 -2.32 3.97 -9.62
CA THR A 169 -2.34 4.09 -8.16
C THR A 169 -3.19 5.26 -7.68
N THR A 170 -3.56 6.20 -8.56
CA THR A 170 -4.29 7.42 -8.22
C THR A 170 -5.62 7.57 -8.96
N TRP A 171 -5.85 6.84 -10.04
CA TRP A 171 -7.12 6.79 -10.75
C TRP A 171 -8.18 6.01 -9.96
N ALA A 172 -9.40 6.54 -9.89
CA ALA A 172 -10.47 5.94 -9.09
C ALA A 172 -10.84 4.55 -9.62
N ALA A 173 -10.46 3.53 -8.85
CA ALA A 173 -10.79 2.13 -9.08
C ALA A 173 -10.79 1.38 -7.75
N ARG A 174 -11.31 0.15 -7.69
CA ARG A 174 -11.26 -0.66 -6.46
C ARG A 174 -9.83 -0.83 -5.91
N THR A 175 -8.82 -0.76 -6.77
CA THR A 175 -7.39 -0.82 -6.39
C THR A 175 -6.82 0.50 -5.88
N ALA A 176 -7.55 1.61 -5.96
CA ALA A 176 -7.16 2.93 -5.45
C ALA A 176 -8.44 3.71 -5.13
N GLY A 177 -9.35 3.09 -4.37
CA GLY A 177 -10.75 3.49 -4.36
C GLY A 177 -11.07 4.57 -3.35
N LEU A 178 -10.31 4.62 -2.26
CA LEU A 178 -10.56 5.50 -1.12
C LEU A 178 -10.45 6.99 -1.49
N GLU A 179 -11.12 7.83 -0.72
CA GLU A 179 -11.06 9.29 -0.86
C GLU A 179 -9.63 9.84 -0.81
N ILE A 180 -9.40 11.01 -1.43
CA ILE A 180 -8.05 11.58 -1.59
C ILE A 180 -7.37 11.87 -0.23
N ASN A 181 -8.15 12.13 0.81
CA ASN A 181 -7.66 12.43 2.16
C ASN A 181 -7.83 11.26 3.14
N ALA A 182 -7.97 10.04 2.61
CA ALA A 182 -8.05 8.80 3.38
C ALA A 182 -6.81 8.55 4.26
#